data_AF-A0A2V9YPJ5-F1
#
_entry.id   AF-A0A2V9YPJ5-F1
#
_cell.length_a   1.000
_cell.length_b   1.000
_cell.length_c   1.000
_cell.angle_alpha   90.00
_cell.angle_beta   90.00
_cell.angle_gamma   90.00
#
_symmetry.space_group_name_H-M   'P 1'
#
loop_
_entity.id
_entity.type
_entity.pdbx_description
1 polymer ?
#
loop_
_entity_poly.entity_id
_entity_poly.type
_entity_poly.pdbx_seq_one_letter_code
_entity_poly.pdbx_strand_id
1 'polypeptide(L)'
;MGVFNLRGSIVPIIDIAFTEGRRADLMPKHVVVASMRLPEEEIMRVGIASDEVIGTYTTSDPLLVAEAPRDVPHCCGMLRHEDRLALALDLKRLTEAFPVGTV
;
A
#
# COMPACT_ATOMS: atom_id res chain seq x y z
N MET A 1 -2.06 10.66 9.32
CA MET A 1 -2.92 9.46 9.39
C MET A 1 -4.35 9.90 9.59
N GLY A 2 -5.29 9.37 8.81
CA GLY A 2 -6.70 9.76 8.84
C GLY A 2 -7.61 8.63 8.38
N VAL A 3 -8.91 8.90 8.31
CA VAL A 3 -9.91 7.94 7.83
C VAL A 3 -10.71 8.52 6.67
N PHE A 4 -11.23 7.65 5.81
CA PHE A 4 -12.10 7.99 4.69
C PHE A 4 -13.40 7.19 4.77
N ASN A 5 -14.54 7.85 4.57
CA ASN A 5 -15.82 7.18 4.49
C ASN A 5 -16.07 6.69 3.06
N LEU A 6 -16.02 5.37 2.87
CA LEU A 6 -16.37 4.71 1.63
C LEU A 6 -17.75 4.07 1.76
N ARG A 7 -18.78 4.78 1.30
CA ARG A 7 -20.18 4.30 1.25
C ARG A 7 -20.68 3.78 2.61
N GLY A 8 -20.34 4.48 3.69
CA GLY A 8 -20.71 4.11 5.07
C GLY A 8 -19.69 3.21 5.79
N SER A 9 -18.66 2.71 5.09
CA SER A 9 -17.55 1.98 5.71
C SER A 9 -16.41 2.95 6.02
N ILE A 10 -15.93 2.96 7.26
CA ILE A 10 -14.73 3.72 7.64
C ILE A 10 -13.50 2.94 7.19
N VAL A 11 -12.68 3.58 6.35
CA VAL A 11 -11.46 3.00 5.81
C VAL A 11 -10.27 3.82 6.31
N PRO A 12 -9.34 3.23 7.06
CA PRO A 12 -8.18 3.96 7.51
C PRO A 12 -7.20 4.20 6.35
N ILE A 13 -6.55 5.36 6.33
CA ILE A 13 -5.61 5.77 5.28
C ILE A 13 -4.17 5.73 5.81
N ILE A 14 -3.32 5.01 5.07
CA ILE A 14 -1.87 4.97 5.23
C ILE A 14 -1.25 5.87 4.16
N ASP A 15 -0.38 6.78 4.61
CA ASP A 15 0.46 7.62 3.76
C ASP A 15 1.92 7.27 4.02
N ILE A 16 2.47 6.40 3.17
CA ILE A 16 3.84 5.88 3.30
C ILE A 16 4.85 7.02 3.10
N ALA A 17 4.62 7.88 2.10
CA ALA A 17 5.53 8.97 1.76
C ALA A 17 5.64 10.01 2.88
N PHE A 18 4.51 10.34 3.51
CA PHE A 18 4.48 11.20 4.69
C PHE A 18 5.13 10.51 5.91
N THR A 19 4.77 9.26 6.19
CA THR A 19 5.24 8.57 7.40
C THR A 19 6.74 8.32 7.39
N GLU A 20 7.32 8.07 6.21
CA GLU A 20 8.76 7.89 6.04
C GLU A 20 9.51 9.20 5.78
N GLY A 21 8.86 10.36 5.88
CA GLY A 21 9.48 11.67 5.70
C GLY A 21 10.01 11.92 4.28
N ARG A 22 9.59 11.12 3.29
CA ARG A 22 10.07 11.24 1.90
C ARG A 22 9.49 12.48 1.20
N ARG A 23 8.27 12.88 1.57
CA ARG A 23 7.56 14.04 1.00
C ARG A 23 6.56 14.63 2.00
N ALA A 24 6.99 15.57 2.84
CA ALA A 24 6.09 16.28 3.75
C ALA A 24 5.19 17.32 3.03
N ASP A 25 5.61 17.77 1.85
CA ASP A 25 5.05 18.99 1.22
C ASP A 25 4.04 18.71 0.10
N LEU A 26 3.85 17.43 -0.26
CA LEU A 26 2.98 17.04 -1.36
C LEU A 26 1.72 16.35 -0.83
N MET A 27 0.56 16.94 -1.10
CA MET A 27 -0.73 16.31 -0.77
C MET A 27 -1.03 15.18 -1.75
N PRO A 28 -1.39 13.97 -1.27
CA PRO A 28 -1.76 12.87 -2.13
C PRO A 28 -3.04 13.21 -2.91
N LYS A 29 -3.08 12.84 -4.19
CA LYS A 29 -4.22 13.13 -5.08
C LYS A 29 -5.23 11.99 -5.15
N HIS A 30 -4.80 10.79 -4.80
CA HIS A 30 -5.58 9.56 -4.91
C HIS A 30 -5.51 8.76 -3.61
N VAL A 31 -6.56 7.99 -3.35
CA VAL A 31 -6.57 6.94 -2.33
C VAL A 31 -6.93 5.63 -3.02
N VAL A 32 -5.98 4.70 -3.07
CA VAL A 32 -6.21 3.34 -3.55
C VAL A 32 -6.75 2.52 -2.39
N VAL A 33 -8.00 2.07 -2.49
CA VAL A 33 -8.59 1.22 -1.45
C VAL A 33 -8.34 -0.24 -1.78
N ALA A 34 -7.44 -0.86 -1.02
CA ALA A 34 -7.18 -2.29 -1.09
C ALA A 34 -8.09 -3.04 -0.11
N SER A 35 -8.47 -4.26 -0.47
CA SER A 35 -9.25 -5.15 0.40
C SER A 35 -8.54 -6.49 0.49
N MET A 36 -8.39 -7.02 1.70
CA MET A 36 -7.88 -8.37 1.94
C MET A 36 -8.83 -9.13 2.86
N ARG A 37 -8.96 -10.43 2.60
CA ARG A 37 -9.75 -11.32 3.44
C ARG A 37 -8.89 -11.81 4.60
N LEU A 38 -9.39 -11.66 5.81
CA LEU A 38 -8.79 -12.19 7.03
C LEU A 38 -9.29 -13.63 7.28
N PRO A 39 -8.59 -14.41 8.13
CA PRO A 39 -8.95 -15.81 8.41
C PRO A 39 -10.40 -16.01 8.92
N GLU A 40 -10.99 -15.03 9.60
CA GLU A 40 -12.34 -15.10 10.17
C GLU A 40 -13.45 -14.61 9.21
N GLU A 41 -13.19 -14.71 7.90
CA GLU A 41 -14.05 -14.17 6.82
C GLU A 41 -14.28 -12.65 6.83
N GLU A 42 -13.68 -11.93 7.78
CA GLU A 42 -13.68 -10.48 7.82
C GLU A 42 -12.93 -9.88 6.62
N ILE A 43 -13.48 -8.82 6.03
CA ILE A 43 -12.81 -8.05 4.97
C ILE A 43 -12.18 -6.83 5.60
N MET A 44 -10.86 -6.82 5.67
CA MET A 44 -10.11 -5.62 6.03
C MET A 44 -9.94 -4.74 4.81
N ARG A 45 -10.28 -3.46 4.96
CA ARG A 45 -10.05 -2.42 3.95
C ARG A 45 -8.97 -1.46 4.44
N VAL A 46 -8.09 -1.07 3.54
CA VAL A 46 -7.06 -0.07 3.81
C VAL A 46 -6.96 0.89 2.63
N GLY A 47 -6.92 2.19 2.92
CA GLY A 47 -6.64 3.23 1.93
C GLY A 47 -5.15 3.49 1.87
N ILE A 48 -4.59 3.53 0.66
CA ILE A 48 -3.19 3.84 0.42
C ILE A 48 -3.15 5.17 -0.34
N ALA A 49 -2.54 6.19 0.27
CA ALA A 49 -2.35 7.48 -0.36
C ALA A 49 -1.38 7.34 -1.56
N SER A 50 -1.76 7.92 -2.70
CA SER A 50 -0.93 7.92 -3.92
C SER A 50 -1.01 9.24 -4.67
N ASP A 51 0.09 9.61 -5.31
CA ASP A 51 0.16 10.74 -6.21
C ASP A 51 -0.58 10.45 -7.53
N GLU A 52 -0.47 9.21 -8.02
CA GLU A 52 -0.96 8.79 -9.33
C GLU A 52 -1.33 7.31 -9.35
N VAL A 53 -2.25 6.94 -10.24
CA VAL A 53 -2.58 5.54 -10.58
C VAL A 53 -2.34 5.36 -12.07
N ILE A 54 -1.27 4.65 -12.43
CA ILE A 54 -0.83 4.52 -13.82
C ILE A 54 -1.70 3.51 -14.57
N GLY A 55 -2.05 2.38 -13.93
CA GLY A 55 -2.86 1.35 -14.55
C GLY A 55 -2.81 0.01 -13.82
N THR A 56 -3.39 -1.01 -14.44
CA THR A 56 -3.35 -2.40 -13.97
C THR A 56 -2.44 -3.22 -14.87
N TYR A 57 -1.62 -4.06 -14.27
CA TYR A 57 -0.65 -4.88 -14.98
C TYR A 57 -0.77 -6.33 -14.54
N THR A 58 -0.71 -7.25 -15.51
CA THR A 58 -0.67 -8.69 -15.27
C THR A 58 0.70 -9.21 -15.67
N THR A 59 1.31 -10.03 -14.83
CA THR A 59 2.62 -10.62 -15.09
C THR A 59 2.72 -12.01 -14.48
N SER A 60 3.54 -12.86 -15.10
CA SER A 60 3.99 -14.14 -14.54
C SER A 60 5.42 -14.08 -13.99
N ASP A 61 6.10 -12.94 -14.15
CA ASP A 61 7.47 -12.78 -13.69
C ASP A 61 7.51 -12.82 -12.15
N PRO A 62 8.44 -13.58 -11.57
CA PRO A 62 8.57 -13.63 -10.12
C PRO A 62 9.03 -12.29 -9.57
N LEU A 63 8.62 -11.99 -8.34
CA LEU A 63 9.15 -10.84 -7.60
C LEU A 63 10.64 -11.04 -7.31
N LEU A 64 11.43 -9.99 -7.55
CA LEU A 64 12.83 -9.91 -7.22
C LEU A 64 12.98 -9.61 -5.72
N VAL A 65 12.83 -10.65 -4.89
CA VAL A 65 12.85 -10.52 -3.42
C VAL A 65 14.21 -10.04 -2.90
N ALA A 66 15.31 -10.52 -3.51
CA ALA A 66 16.67 -10.16 -3.09
C ALA A 66 17.02 -8.69 -3.38
N GLU A 67 16.30 -8.05 -4.30
CA GLU A 67 16.49 -6.64 -4.68
C GLU A 67 15.57 -5.69 -3.89
N ALA A 68 14.72 -6.21 -3.00
CA ALA A 68 13.85 -5.39 -2.17
C ALA A 68 14.68 -4.55 -1.17
N PRO A 69 14.40 -3.24 -1.03
CA PRO A 69 15.03 -2.40 -0.02
C PRO A 69 14.76 -2.93 1.40
N ARG A 70 15.81 -3.06 2.21
CA ARG A 70 15.72 -3.64 3.56
C ARG A 70 15.03 -2.73 4.57
N ASP A 71 15.01 -1.44 4.28
CA ASP A 71 14.40 -0.36 5.06
C ASP A 71 12.88 -0.23 4.81
N VAL A 72 12.31 -1.01 3.88
CA VAL A 72 10.89 -0.97 3.52
C VAL A 72 10.21 -2.31 3.87
N PRO A 73 9.98 -2.59 5.16
CA PRO A 73 9.55 -3.92 5.64
C PRO A 73 8.16 -4.35 5.18
N HIS A 74 7.34 -3.39 4.74
CA HIS A 74 5.99 -3.63 4.22
C HIS A 74 5.95 -4.00 2.73
N CYS A 75 7.10 -4.15 2.08
CA CYS A 75 7.24 -4.68 0.73
C CYS A 75 7.67 -6.15 0.75
N CYS A 76 7.26 -6.92 -0.27
CA CYS A 76 7.63 -8.33 -0.44
C CYS A 76 8.60 -8.59 -1.60
N GLY A 77 8.88 -7.59 -2.43
CA GLY A 77 9.80 -7.72 -3.57
C GLY A 77 9.76 -6.53 -4.51
N MET A 78 10.59 -6.58 -5.56
CA MET A 78 10.49 -5.68 -6.69
C MET A 78 9.87 -6.41 -7.89
N LEU A 79 9.00 -5.74 -8.63
CA LEU A 79 8.52 -6.19 -9.92
C LEU A 79 9.23 -5.39 -11.02
N ARG A 80 9.83 -6.09 -11.98
CA ARG A 80 10.36 -5.47 -13.19
C ARG A 80 9.24 -5.38 -14.22
N HIS A 81 9.02 -4.19 -14.77
CA HIS A 81 8.07 -3.98 -15.84
C HIS A 81 8.69 -3.03 -16.85
N GLU A 82 8.97 -3.54 -18.05
CA GLU A 82 9.72 -2.82 -19.10
C GLU A 82 11.06 -2.28 -18.57
N ASP A 83 11.26 -0.97 -18.63
CA ASP A 83 12.42 -0.24 -18.13
C ASP A 83 12.26 0.22 -16.66
N ARG A 84 11.16 -0.15 -16.01
CA ARG A 84 10.82 0.28 -14.65
C ARG A 84 10.93 -0.84 -13.63
N LEU A 85 11.17 -0.42 -12.39
CA LEU A 85 11.11 -1.25 -11.19
C LEU A 85 10.02 -0.70 -10.27
N ALA A 86 9.10 -1.56 -9.87
CA ALA A 86 8.02 -1.23 -8.96
C ALA A 86 8.18 -2.01 -7.65
N LEU A 87 7.96 -1.35 -6.52
CA LEU A 87 7.86 -2.04 -5.22
C LEU A 87 6.53 -2.78 -5.13
N ALA A 88 6.58 -4.07 -4.81
CA ALA A 88 5.40 -4.86 -4.50
C ALA A 88 5.09 -4.76 -3.01
N LEU A 89 3.97 -4.10 -2.69
CA LEU A 89 3.45 -3.96 -1.33
C LEU A 89 2.81 -5.26 -0.86
N ASP A 90 3.10 -5.67 0.37
CA ASP A 90 2.41 -6.73 1.08
C ASP A 90 1.39 -6.10 2.02
N LEU A 91 0.09 -6.26 1.73
CA LEU A 91 -0.98 -5.61 2.50
C LEU A 91 -0.97 -6.00 3.98
N LYS A 92 -0.61 -7.25 4.31
CA LYS A 92 -0.55 -7.71 5.69
C LYS A 92 0.58 -7.00 6.43
N ARG A 93 1.79 -7.03 5.86
CA ARG A 93 2.95 -6.35 6.46
C ARG A 93 2.77 -4.84 6.52
N LEU A 94 2.06 -4.26 5.56
CA LEU A 94 1.71 -2.84 5.55
C LEU A 94 0.87 -2.48 6.77
N THR A 95 -0.16 -3.27 7.08
CA THR A 95 -1.01 -3.02 8.26
C THR A 95 -0.31 -3.30 9.58
N GLU A 96 0.69 -4.17 9.60
CA GLU A 96 1.55 -4.41 10.78
C GLU A 96 2.54 -3.26 11.00
N ALA A 97 3.13 -2.72 9.92
CA ALA A 97 4.11 -1.64 9.96
C ALA A 97 3.47 -0.28 10.29
N PHE A 98 2.23 -0.05 9.84
CA PHE A 98 1.47 1.16 10.10
C PHE A 98 0.17 0.78 10.81
N PRO A 99 0.21 0.63 12.15
CA PRO A 99 -0.97 0.23 12.91
C PRO A 99 -2.09 1.25 12.69
N VAL A 100 -3.05 0.87 11.88
CA VAL A 100 -4.25 1.63 11.60
C VAL A 100 -5.21 1.37 12.75
N GLY A 101 -5.46 2.39 13.57
CA GLY A 101 -6.40 2.30 14.68
C GLY A 101 -7.76 1.87 14.15
N THR A 102 -8.19 0.67 14.50
CA THR A 102 -9.56 0.21 14.30
C THR A 102 -10.45 1.02 15.24
N VAL A 103 -11.38 1.80 14.67
CA VAL A 103 -12.44 2.48 15.42
C VAL A 103 -13.55 1.47 15.70
#